data_AF-A0A3C1G008-F1
#
_entry.id   AF-A0A3C1G008-F1
#
_cell.length_a   1.000
_cell.length_b   1.000
_cell.length_c   1.000
_cell.angle_alpha   90.00
_cell.angle_beta   90.00
_cell.angle_gamma   90.00
#
_symmetry.space_group_name_H-M   'P 1'
#
loop_
_entity.id
_entity.type
_entity.pdbx_description
1 polymer ?
#
loop_
_entity_poly.entity_id
_entity_poly.type
_entity_poly.pdbx_seq_one_letter_code
_entity_poly.pdbx_strand_id
1 'polypeptide(L)'
;MKTTKKEEMRKEYKREDLGRGIRGKYFEEYKKETNLVLLSPDVASAFPDDTSVNEALRSLIKLARQATGLTKRSTGSRLASRAR
;
A
#
# COMPACT_ATOMS: atom_id res chain seq x y z
N MET A 1 8.90 -14.72 34.62
CA MET A 1 8.96 -14.45 33.17
C MET A 1 7.60 -14.81 32.57
N LYS A 2 6.68 -13.85 32.40
CA LYS A 2 5.34 -14.14 31.87
C LYS A 2 5.38 -13.97 30.35
N THR A 3 5.18 -15.09 29.67
CA THR A 3 5.13 -15.25 28.23
C THR A 3 3.92 -14.52 27.66
N THR A 4 4.15 -13.55 26.80
CA THR A 4 3.15 -12.86 25.98
C THR A 4 2.57 -13.86 24.97
N LYS A 5 1.49 -14.54 25.35
CA LYS A 5 0.59 -15.19 24.40
C LYS A 5 -0.13 -14.07 23.63
N LYS A 6 -0.18 -14.21 22.30
CA LYS A 6 -0.96 -13.39 21.36
C LYS A 6 -2.24 -12.89 22.04
N GLU A 7 -2.36 -11.58 22.19
CA GLU A 7 -3.54 -10.92 22.76
C GLU A 7 -4.72 -11.11 21.81
N GLU A 8 -5.42 -12.22 21.95
CA GLU A 8 -6.71 -12.43 21.30
C GLU A 8 -7.73 -11.44 21.89
N MET A 9 -8.48 -10.77 21.01
CA MET A 9 -9.58 -9.89 21.42
C MET A 9 -10.58 -10.68 22.25
N ARG A 10 -10.95 -10.16 23.43
CA ARG A 10 -11.97 -10.80 24.28
C ARG A 10 -13.33 -10.69 23.61
N LYS A 11 -14.18 -11.71 23.79
CA LYS A 11 -15.59 -11.67 23.31
C LYS A 11 -16.35 -10.48 23.88
N GLU A 12 -16.07 -10.14 25.14
CA GLU A 12 -16.69 -9.02 25.85
C GLU A 12 -15.67 -8.33 26.77
N TYR A 13 -15.87 -7.01 26.96
CA TYR A 13 -15.09 -6.17 27.86
C TYR A 13 -16.02 -5.57 28.91
N LYS A 14 -15.60 -5.60 30.18
CA LYS A 14 -16.28 -4.89 31.27
C LYS A 14 -15.81 -3.44 31.33
N ARG A 15 -16.58 -2.58 32.00
CA ARG A 15 -16.19 -1.16 32.16
C ARG A 15 -14.84 -1.01 32.85
N GLU A 16 -14.52 -1.87 33.81
CA GLU A 16 -13.23 -1.86 34.50
C GLU A 16 -12.04 -2.17 33.56
N ASP A 17 -12.26 -2.93 32.48
CA ASP A 17 -11.21 -3.29 31.52
C ASP A 17 -10.80 -2.11 30.61
N LEU A 18 -11.70 -1.12 30.42
CA LEU A 18 -11.55 -0.06 29.42
C LEU A 18 -10.79 1.18 29.94
N GLY A 19 -10.50 1.24 31.25
CA GLY A 19 -9.80 2.36 31.87
C GLY A 19 -10.53 3.71 31.75
N ARG A 20 -9.80 4.81 31.93
CA ARG A 20 -10.34 6.17 31.81
C ARG A 20 -10.44 6.59 30.34
N GLY A 21 -11.63 7.01 29.91
CA GLY A 21 -11.83 7.56 28.57
C GLY A 21 -11.12 8.90 28.39
N ILE A 22 -10.28 9.01 27.36
CA ILE A 22 -9.59 10.25 26.99
C ILE A 22 -10.26 10.81 25.73
N ARG A 23 -10.80 12.04 25.81
CA ARG A 23 -11.43 12.71 24.67
C ARG A 23 -10.38 12.95 23.58
N GLY A 24 -10.67 12.53 22.37
CA GLY A 24 -9.80 12.74 21.21
C GLY A 24 -8.53 11.88 21.18
N LYS A 25 -8.45 10.79 21.96
CA LYS A 25 -7.25 9.92 22.06
C LYS A 25 -6.66 9.53 20.69
N TYR A 26 -7.50 9.24 19.71
CA TYR A 26 -7.11 8.82 18.35
C TYR A 26 -7.54 9.82 17.27
N PHE A 27 -7.89 11.06 17.64
CA PHE A 27 -8.45 12.03 16.71
C PHE A 27 -7.47 12.47 15.64
N GLU A 28 -6.22 12.72 16.02
CA GLU A 28 -5.16 13.10 15.09
C GLU A 28 -4.79 11.95 14.15
N GLU A 29 -4.76 10.71 14.66
CA GLU A 29 -4.51 9.50 13.83
C GLU A 29 -5.65 9.29 12.82
N TYR A 30 -6.90 9.43 13.25
CA TYR A 30 -8.07 9.35 12.38
C TYR A 30 -8.05 10.42 11.27
N LYS A 31 -7.57 11.62 11.58
CA LYS A 31 -7.44 12.71 10.61
C LYS A 31 -6.29 12.53 9.63
N LYS A 32 -5.19 11.92 10.07
CA LYS A 32 -3.97 11.84 9.28
C LYS A 32 -4.16 11.01 8.02
N GLU A 33 -4.86 9.88 8.11
CA GLU A 33 -5.03 8.99 6.96
C GLU A 33 -6.36 8.24 7.05
N THR A 34 -7.05 8.14 5.91
CA THR A 34 -8.07 7.13 5.70
C THR A 34 -7.40 5.93 5.05
N ASN A 35 -7.37 4.80 5.75
CA ASN A 35 -6.81 3.54 5.22
C ASN A 35 -7.63 2.94 4.06
N LEU A 36 -8.73 3.58 3.66
CA LEU A 36 -9.66 3.09 2.67
C LEU A 36 -9.73 4.05 1.48
N VAL A 37 -9.47 3.51 0.30
CA VAL A 37 -9.66 4.21 -0.97
C VAL A 37 -10.91 3.63 -1.63
N LEU A 38 -11.96 4.45 -1.77
CA LEU A 38 -13.18 4.04 -2.44
C LEU A 38 -12.94 3.99 -3.96
N LEU A 39 -13.15 2.82 -4.56
CA LEU A 39 -13.11 2.67 -6.01
C LEU A 39 -14.36 3.29 -6.64
N SER A 40 -14.21 3.82 -7.86
CA SER A 40 -15.36 4.22 -8.65
C SER A 40 -16.23 2.99 -9.01
N PRO A 41 -17.56 3.15 -9.17
CA PRO A 41 -18.47 2.00 -9.34
C PRO A 41 -18.16 1.13 -10.56
N ASP A 42 -17.69 1.73 -11.64
CA ASP A 42 -17.24 1.04 -12.85
C ASP A 42 -16.02 0.15 -12.59
N VAL A 43 -15.01 0.66 -11.89
CA VAL A 43 -13.82 -0.11 -11.51
C VAL A 43 -14.19 -1.20 -10.51
N ALA A 44 -15.01 -0.89 -9.50
CA ALA A 44 -15.48 -1.88 -8.54
C ALA A 44 -16.29 -3.01 -9.19
N SER A 45 -17.01 -2.73 -10.30
CA SER A 45 -17.74 -3.78 -11.04
C SER A 45 -16.83 -4.73 -11.82
N ALA A 46 -15.63 -4.28 -12.18
CA ALA A 46 -14.67 -5.06 -12.96
C ALA A 46 -13.80 -5.99 -12.09
N PHE A 47 -13.69 -5.72 -10.79
CA PHE A 47 -12.83 -6.47 -9.87
C PHE A 47 -13.64 -7.09 -8.72
N PRO A 48 -13.51 -8.41 -8.48
CA PRO A 48 -14.26 -9.10 -7.42
C PRO A 48 -13.76 -8.83 -6.00
N ASP A 49 -12.48 -8.47 -5.82
CA ASP A 49 -11.86 -8.27 -4.51
C ASP A 49 -10.65 -7.31 -4.55
N ASP A 50 -10.09 -6.99 -3.38
CA ASP A 50 -8.91 -6.14 -3.25
C ASP A 50 -7.62 -6.81 -3.78
N THR A 51 -7.55 -8.14 -3.74
CA THR A 51 -6.37 -8.88 -4.21
C THR A 51 -6.18 -8.70 -5.71
N SER A 52 -7.24 -8.85 -6.49
CA SER A 52 -7.24 -8.69 -7.95
C SER A 52 -6.92 -7.26 -8.38
N VAL A 53 -7.44 -6.24 -7.70
CA VAL A 53 -7.10 -4.83 -7.94
C VAL A 53 -5.59 -4.60 -7.72
N ASN A 54 -5.06 -5.07 -6.60
CA ASN A 54 -3.66 -4.88 -6.25
C ASN A 54 -2.72 -5.60 -7.23
N GLU A 55 -3.07 -6.80 -7.67
CA GLU A 55 -2.30 -7.55 -8.67
C GLU A 55 -2.28 -6.86 -10.03
N ALA A 56 -3.43 -6.33 -10.48
CA ALA A 56 -3.52 -5.56 -11.72
C ALA A 56 -2.63 -4.30 -11.67
N LEU A 57 -2.72 -3.51 -10.59
CA LEU A 57 -1.91 -2.32 -10.41
C LEU A 57 -0.40 -2.64 -10.32
N ARG A 58 -0.01 -3.69 -9.60
CA ARG A 58 1.39 -4.15 -9.54
C ARG A 58 1.90 -4.56 -10.92
N SER A 59 1.08 -5.22 -11.72
CA SER A 59 1.44 -5.63 -13.08
C SER A 59 1.62 -4.41 -13.99
N LEU A 60 0.73 -3.42 -13.90
CA LEU A 60 0.86 -2.15 -14.61
C LEU A 60 2.15 -1.40 -14.23
N ILE A 61 2.49 -1.35 -12.93
CA ILE A 61 3.75 -0.74 -12.47
C ILE A 61 4.97 -1.44 -13.08
N LYS A 62 4.97 -2.79 -13.15
CA LYS A 62 6.07 -3.56 -13.76
C LYS A 62 6.22 -3.21 -15.24
N LEU A 63 5.10 -3.19 -15.99
CA LEU A 63 5.09 -2.84 -17.41
C LEU A 63 5.58 -1.40 -17.64
N ALA A 64 5.11 -0.44 -16.85
CA ALA A 64 5.54 0.96 -16.93
C ALA A 64 7.04 1.12 -16.67
N ARG A 65 7.61 0.38 -15.71
CA ARG A 65 9.06 0.36 -15.44
C ARG A 65 9.86 -0.22 -16.62
N GLN A 66 9.37 -1.27 -17.25
CA GLN A 66 10.01 -1.87 -18.42
C GLN A 66 9.98 -0.92 -19.62
N ALA A 67 8.83 -0.28 -19.88
CA ALA A 67 8.67 0.65 -20.98
C ALA A 67 9.58 1.88 -20.84
N THR A 68 9.65 2.46 -19.64
CA THR A 68 10.51 3.64 -19.36
C THR A 68 12.00 3.31 -19.37
N GLY A 69 12.39 2.07 -19.01
CA GLY A 69 13.76 1.58 -19.14
C GLY A 69 14.23 1.47 -20.59
N LEU A 70 13.33 1.11 -21.51
CA LEU A 70 13.64 0.95 -22.94
C LEU A 70 13.92 2.30 -23.65
N THR A 71 13.34 3.39 -23.15
CA THR A 71 13.50 4.73 -23.73
C THR A 71 14.72 5.49 -23.22
N LYS A 72 15.49 4.93 -22.26
CA LYS A 72 16.76 5.52 -21.83
C LYS A 72 17.82 5.28 -22.90
N ARG A 73 17.71 6.04 -23.99
CA ARG A 73 18.60 6.04 -25.15
C ARG A 73 20.05 6.14 -24.67
N SER A 74 20.85 5.12 -24.95
CA SER A 74 22.30 5.16 -24.82
C SER A 74 22.87 6.07 -25.93
N THR A 75 22.68 7.38 -25.80
CA THR A 75 23.43 8.36 -26.60
C THR A 75 24.85 8.41 -26.05
N GLY A 76 25.67 7.45 -26.44
CA GLY A 76 27.09 7.44 -26.06
C GLY A 76 27.73 6.07 -26.22
N SER A 77 28.06 5.70 -27.46
CA SER A 77 29.25 4.89 -27.80
C SER A 77 29.13 4.36 -29.23
N ARG A 78 29.31 5.24 -30.24
CA ARG A 78 29.73 4.84 -31.60
C ARG A 78 30.57 5.93 -32.28
N LEU A 79 31.46 6.59 -31.52
CA LEU A 79 32.44 7.51 -32.09
C LEU A 79 33.77 7.42 -31.32
N ALA A 80 34.35 6.22 -31.28
CA ALA A 80 35.74 6.02 -30.84
C ALA A 80 36.41 4.81 -31.52
N SER A 81 36.10 4.54 -32.79
CA SER A 81 36.78 3.48 -33.56
C SER A 81 37.19 3.88 -34.98
N ARG A 82 37.23 5.19 -35.29
CA ARG A 82 37.78 5.67 -36.57
C ARG A 82 38.63 6.91 -36.35
N ALA A 83 39.84 6.72 -35.84
CA ALA A 83 40.94 7.65 -36.06
C ALA A 83 42.29 6.93 -35.88
N ARG A 84 42.88 6.61 -37.03
CA ARG A 84 44.31 6.42 -37.34
C ARG A 84 45.05 5.24 -36.73
#